data_AF-A0A2R6Q5F4-F1
#
_entry.id   AF-A0A2R6Q5F4-F1
#
_cell.length_a   1.000
_cell.length_b   1.000
_cell.length_c   1.000
_cell.angle_alpha   90.00
_cell.angle_beta   90.00
_cell.angle_gamma   90.00
#
_symmetry.space_group_name_H-M   'P 1'
#
loop_
_entity.id
_entity.type
_entity.pdbx_description
1 polymer ?
#
loop_
_entity_poly.entity_id
_entity_poly.type
_entity_poly.pdbx_seq_one_letter_code
_entity_poly.pdbx_strand_id
1 'polypeptide(L)'
;MLYKSETCDVSASEICTIFWFFPVLFRQTVGPWTNAELHDIRIRIVRSDTTPYWIKRLRQNLVGAVVAGDIFTLDDFGTTARFSGLSEAGGEENVNAGKEDDRPSNMPNEGCYNEQLSCEDGIADSSLGEDFLEKQRDIEAIPFLRREQDEVRLSAFARGLHLHNHEGRVYSFGSVDAQLRRNWTANRGTFVMIAKESRWIRVPWSYQMQSVSSWWM
;
A
#
# COMPACT_ATOMS: atom_id res chain seq x y z
N MET A 1 -1.44 -10.78 -10.24
CA MET A 1 -1.28 -9.86 -11.40
C MET A 1 -0.17 -8.87 -11.10
N LEU A 2 0.77 -8.67 -12.03
CA LEU A 2 1.94 -7.79 -11.82
C LEU A 2 2.04 -6.79 -12.97
N TYR A 3 2.02 -5.50 -12.64
CA TYR A 3 2.22 -4.40 -13.57
C TYR A 3 3.50 -3.67 -13.20
N LYS A 4 4.53 -3.81 -14.04
CA LYS A 4 5.80 -3.09 -13.90
C LYS A 4 5.89 -1.99 -14.94
N SER A 5 6.18 -0.78 -14.47
CA SER A 5 6.59 0.37 -15.27
C SER A 5 7.86 0.95 -14.65
N GLU A 6 8.62 1.71 -15.41
CA GLU A 6 9.79 2.45 -14.91
C GLU A 6 9.44 3.40 -13.75
N THR A 7 8.17 3.80 -13.67
CA THR A 7 7.70 4.87 -12.78
C THR A 7 6.91 4.33 -11.60
N CYS A 8 6.32 3.13 -11.75
CA CYS A 8 5.48 2.49 -10.75
C CYS A 8 5.48 0.97 -10.92
N ASP A 9 5.57 0.26 -9.80
CA ASP A 9 5.37 -1.19 -9.71
C ASP A 9 4.10 -1.44 -8.89
N VAL A 10 3.16 -2.19 -9.46
CA VAL A 10 1.93 -2.61 -8.80
C VAL A 10 1.81 -4.11 -8.90
N SER A 11 1.73 -4.76 -7.75
CA SER A 11 1.47 -6.19 -7.66
C SER A 11 0.24 -6.43 -6.80
N ALA A 12 -0.63 -7.33 -7.25
CA ALA A 12 -1.71 -7.90 -6.45
C ALA A 12 -1.58 -9.42 -6.49
N SER A 13 -1.75 -10.08 -5.35
CA SER A 13 -1.73 -11.55 -5.27
C SER A 13 -2.94 -12.11 -6.00
N GLU A 14 -4.12 -11.67 -5.57
CA GLU A 14 -5.40 -12.13 -6.09
C GLU A 14 -6.35 -10.95 -6.27
N ILE A 15 -7.15 -11.02 -7.35
CA ILE A 15 -8.23 -10.06 -7.62
C ILE A 15 -9.49 -10.90 -7.84
N CYS A 16 -10.41 -10.83 -6.90
CA CYS A 16 -11.74 -11.40 -7.02
C CYS A 16 -12.71 -10.28 -7.36
N THR A 17 -13.46 -10.40 -8.45
CA THR A 17 -14.46 -9.39 -8.82
C THR A 17 -15.78 -10.05 -9.16
N ILE A 18 -16.81 -9.65 -8.42
CA ILE A 18 -18.17 -10.12 -8.60
C ILE A 18 -18.97 -8.98 -9.23
N PHE A 19 -19.45 -9.21 -10.44
CA PHE A 19 -20.35 -8.31 -11.15
C PHE A 19 -21.75 -8.88 -11.17
N TRP A 20 -22.72 -8.10 -10.69
CA TRP A 20 -24.12 -8.49 -10.73
C TRP A 20 -24.78 -7.89 -11.97
N PHE A 21 -24.89 -8.70 -13.02
CA PHE A 21 -25.68 -8.33 -14.20
C PHE A 21 -27.14 -8.76 -13.96
N PHE A 22 -28.07 -7.80 -14.06
CA PHE A 22 -29.52 -8.00 -13.88
C PHE A 22 -29.99 -8.37 -12.45
N PRO A 23 -29.78 -7.50 -11.44
CA PRO A 23 -30.25 -7.74 -10.06
C PRO A 23 -31.76 -8.04 -9.96
N VAL A 24 -32.55 -7.48 -10.88
CA VAL A 24 -34.01 -7.69 -10.96
C VAL A 24 -34.37 -9.15 -11.26
N LEU A 25 -33.62 -9.83 -12.13
CA LEU A 25 -33.90 -11.23 -12.48
C LEU A 25 -33.63 -12.19 -11.31
N PHE A 26 -32.68 -11.84 -10.45
CA PHE A 26 -32.30 -12.62 -9.27
C PHE A 26 -33.06 -12.21 -8.00
N ARG A 27 -34.03 -11.29 -8.10
CA ARG A 27 -34.78 -10.73 -6.95
C ARG A 27 -33.88 -10.15 -5.84
N GLN A 28 -32.61 -9.89 -6.13
CA GLN A 28 -31.69 -9.19 -5.23
C GLN A 28 -31.85 -7.69 -5.47
N THR A 29 -32.77 -7.07 -4.75
CA THR A 29 -33.06 -5.63 -4.89
C THR A 29 -32.06 -4.73 -4.14
N VAL A 30 -31.14 -5.30 -3.36
CA VAL A 30 -30.36 -4.56 -2.35
C VAL A 30 -28.85 -4.81 -2.40
N GLY A 31 -28.34 -5.40 -3.49
CA GLY A 31 -26.92 -5.72 -3.64
C GLY A 31 -26.07 -4.59 -4.25
N PRO A 32 -24.76 -4.51 -3.93
CA PRO A 32 -23.84 -3.67 -4.68
C PRO A 32 -23.70 -4.18 -6.12
N TRP A 33 -23.55 -3.28 -7.09
CA TRP A 33 -23.45 -3.68 -8.50
C TRP A 33 -22.13 -4.38 -8.82
N THR A 34 -21.10 -4.03 -8.06
CA THR A 34 -19.75 -4.55 -8.21
C THR A 34 -19.12 -4.66 -6.83
N ASN A 35 -18.59 -5.83 -6.52
CA ASN A 35 -17.70 -6.06 -5.40
C ASN A 35 -16.35 -6.49 -5.96
N ALA A 36 -15.30 -5.69 -5.71
CA ALA A 36 -13.93 -6.07 -6.04
C ALA A 36 -13.14 -6.26 -4.74
N GLU A 37 -12.58 -7.45 -4.58
CA GLU A 37 -11.71 -7.84 -3.49
C GLU A 37 -10.31 -8.05 -4.05
N LEU A 38 -9.34 -7.39 -3.42
CA LEU A 38 -7.96 -7.40 -3.82
C LEU A 38 -7.13 -7.83 -2.61
N HIS A 39 -6.37 -8.91 -2.79
CA HIS A 39 -5.51 -9.47 -1.76
C HIS A 39 -4.06 -9.06 -2.00
N ASP A 40 -3.41 -8.63 -0.91
CA ASP A 40 -2.00 -8.22 -0.87
C ASP A 40 -1.61 -7.23 -1.99
N ILE A 41 -2.34 -6.13 -2.10
CA ILE A 41 -1.97 -5.05 -3.02
C ILE A 41 -0.68 -4.42 -2.50
N ARG A 42 0.32 -4.34 -3.37
CA ARG A 42 1.53 -3.55 -3.14
C ARG A 42 1.68 -2.54 -4.26
N ILE A 43 1.77 -1.27 -3.88
CA ILE A 43 1.96 -0.16 -4.80
C ILE A 43 3.29 0.50 -4.44
N ARG A 44 4.22 0.51 -5.37
CA ARG A 44 5.49 1.24 -5.25
C ARG A 44 5.54 2.31 -6.33
N ILE A 45 5.60 3.57 -5.91
CA ILE A 45 5.74 4.72 -6.80
C ILE A 45 7.15 5.25 -6.64
N VAL A 46 7.92 5.22 -7.72
CA VAL A 46 9.31 5.70 -7.76
C VAL A 46 9.37 7.17 -8.17
N ARG A 47 8.48 7.60 -9.06
CA ARG A 47 8.36 9.00 -9.48
C ARG A 47 6.90 9.43 -9.51
N SER A 48 6.61 10.59 -8.93
CA SER A 48 5.24 11.12 -8.83
C SER A 48 4.72 11.78 -10.11
N ASP A 49 5.64 12.28 -10.95
CA ASP A 49 5.39 13.03 -12.18
C ASP A 49 4.75 12.18 -13.29
N THR A 50 5.05 10.89 -13.29
CA THR A 50 4.75 9.94 -14.37
C THR A 50 3.93 8.76 -13.84
N THR A 51 3.02 9.06 -12.91
CA THR A 51 2.08 8.08 -12.37
C THR A 51 1.00 7.74 -13.39
N PRO A 52 0.71 6.44 -13.65
CA PRO A 52 -0.41 6.04 -14.48
C PRO A 52 -1.71 6.72 -14.07
N TYR A 53 -2.53 7.10 -15.06
CA TYR A 53 -3.76 7.87 -14.83
C TYR A 53 -4.69 7.23 -13.79
N TRP A 54 -4.84 5.91 -13.82
CA TRP A 54 -5.70 5.19 -12.89
C TRP A 54 -5.19 5.23 -11.44
N ILE A 55 -3.87 5.23 -11.22
CA ILE A 55 -3.27 5.41 -9.88
C ILE A 55 -3.48 6.84 -9.40
N LYS A 56 -3.31 7.82 -10.28
CA LYS A 56 -3.58 9.23 -9.96
C LYS A 56 -5.03 9.42 -9.52
N ARG A 57 -5.98 8.78 -10.22
CA ARG A 57 -7.41 8.81 -9.88
C ARG A 57 -7.71 8.07 -8.57
N LEU A 58 -7.11 6.89 -8.34
CA LEU A 58 -7.21 6.16 -7.08
C LEU A 58 -6.74 7.02 -5.91
N ARG A 59 -5.57 7.67 -6.04
CA ARG A 59 -5.03 8.58 -5.03
C ARG A 59 -5.98 9.75 -4.76
N GLN A 60 -6.49 10.40 -5.81
CA GLN A 60 -7.44 11.51 -5.65
C GLN A 60 -8.72 11.06 -4.94
N ASN A 61 -9.24 9.87 -5.28
CA ASN A 61 -10.42 9.31 -4.63
C ASN A 61 -10.16 8.96 -3.16
N LEU A 62 -9.01 8.36 -2.84
CA LEU A 62 -8.65 8.02 -1.46
C LEU A 62 -8.41 9.27 -0.62
N VAL A 63 -7.65 10.23 -1.13
CA VAL A 63 -7.43 11.52 -0.46
C VAL A 63 -8.76 12.25 -0.29
N GLY A 64 -9.61 12.26 -1.32
CA GLY A 64 -10.95 12.82 -1.23
C GLY A 64 -11.80 12.13 -0.17
N ALA A 65 -11.75 10.80 -0.08
CA ALA A 65 -12.46 10.03 0.94
C ALA A 65 -11.90 10.26 2.36
N VAL A 66 -10.59 10.47 2.50
CA VAL A 66 -9.97 10.78 3.81
C VAL A 66 -10.27 12.21 4.26
N VAL A 67 -10.28 13.18 3.32
CA VAL A 67 -10.44 14.61 3.64
C VAL A 67 -11.91 15.03 3.74
N ALA A 68 -12.76 14.50 2.86
CA ALA A 68 -14.15 14.92 2.71
C ALA A 68 -15.16 13.77 2.84
N GLY A 69 -14.68 12.53 2.97
CA GLY A 69 -15.54 11.37 3.17
C GLY A 69 -15.79 11.08 4.64
N ASP A 70 -16.69 10.12 4.87
CA ASP A 70 -17.00 9.63 6.20
C ASP A 70 -16.09 8.45 6.53
N ILE A 71 -15.46 8.52 7.71
CA ILE A 71 -14.69 7.40 8.26
C ILE A 71 -15.65 6.61 9.15
N PHE A 72 -16.03 5.40 8.73
CA PHE A 72 -16.96 4.58 9.50
C PHE A 72 -16.28 3.82 10.63
N THR A 73 -15.11 3.24 10.35
CA THR A 73 -14.33 2.48 11.32
C THR A 73 -12.84 2.72 11.10
N LEU A 74 -12.11 2.74 12.21
CA LEU A 74 -10.66 2.84 12.26
C LEU A 74 -10.22 2.28 13.61
N ASP A 75 -9.73 1.04 13.61
CA ASP A 75 -9.44 0.32 14.86
C ASP A 75 -8.12 0.81 15.46
N ASP A 76 -7.06 0.75 14.66
CA ASP A 76 -5.73 1.24 15.01
C ASP A 76 -5.25 2.20 13.94
N PHE A 77 -4.65 3.30 14.36
CA PHE A 77 -3.98 4.24 13.47
C PHE A 77 -2.71 4.77 14.13
N GLY A 78 -1.62 4.79 13.35
CA GLY A 78 -0.37 5.39 13.79
C GLY A 78 0.34 6.07 12.64
N THR A 79 1.00 7.17 12.95
CA THR A 79 1.86 7.89 12.01
C THR A 79 3.18 8.19 12.71
N THR A 80 4.28 8.00 12.00
CA THR A 80 5.63 8.28 12.47
C THR A 80 6.35 9.11 11.43
N ALA A 81 6.86 10.26 11.85
CA ALA A 81 7.73 11.09 11.03
C ALA A 81 9.17 10.98 11.55
N ARG A 82 10.11 10.67 10.67
CA ARG A 82 11.55 10.69 10.97
C ARG A 82 12.24 11.66 10.03
N PHE A 83 13.03 12.55 10.61
CA PHE A 83 13.86 13.52 9.92
C PHE A 83 15.30 13.10 10.14
N SER A 84 15.95 12.62 9.10
CA SER A 84 17.36 12.29 9.21
C SER A 84 18.18 13.54 9.55
N GLY A 85 19.19 13.40 10.41
CA GLY A 85 19.99 14.51 10.93
C GLY A 85 19.37 15.30 12.10
N LEU A 86 18.03 15.30 12.26
CA LEU A 86 17.35 15.98 13.40
C LEU A 86 16.86 14.99 14.47
N SER A 87 16.34 13.83 14.06
CA SER A 87 15.77 12.85 14.98
C SER A 87 16.81 11.94 15.65
N GLU A 88 18.05 11.93 15.17
CA GLU A 88 19.13 11.07 15.71
C GLU A 88 19.84 11.68 16.92
N ALA A 89 19.69 12.98 17.17
CA ALA A 89 20.47 13.71 18.17
C ALA A 89 20.05 13.48 19.65
N GLY A 90 19.12 12.57 19.95
CA GLY A 90 18.63 12.38 21.33
C GLY A 90 18.04 11.02 21.68
N GLY A 91 18.30 9.97 20.90
CA GLY A 91 17.61 8.68 21.01
C GLY A 91 18.39 7.52 21.65
N GLU A 92 19.59 7.75 22.17
CA GLU A 92 20.32 6.78 22.99
C GLU A 92 20.03 6.97 24.48
N GLU A 93 18.75 7.01 24.87
CA GLU A 93 18.40 6.81 26.28
C GLU A 93 18.01 5.34 26.47
N ASN A 94 18.95 4.61 27.06
CA ASN A 94 18.86 3.21 27.45
C ASN A 94 17.53 2.87 28.15
N VAL A 95 16.52 2.41 27.41
CA VAL A 95 15.43 1.62 27.99
C VAL A 95 15.88 0.16 28.04
N ASN A 96 16.95 -0.08 28.78
CA ASN A 96 17.22 -1.32 29.49
C ASN A 96 16.75 -1.11 30.94
N ALA A 97 15.46 -0.85 31.14
CA ALA A 97 14.84 -0.93 32.46
C ALA A 97 14.09 -2.26 32.50
N GLY A 98 14.70 -3.21 33.20
CA GLY A 98 14.25 -4.60 33.30
C GLY A 98 12.79 -4.73 33.69
N LYS A 99 12.11 -5.63 32.98
CA LYS A 99 11.05 -6.44 33.56
C LYS A 99 11.33 -7.89 33.19
N GLU A 100 12.03 -8.52 34.11
CA GLU A 100 12.16 -9.96 34.26
C GLU A 100 10.75 -10.49 34.58
N ASP A 101 9.99 -10.88 33.55
CA ASP A 101 8.76 -11.65 33.70
C ASP A 101 9.05 -13.08 33.26
N ASP A 102 9.20 -13.95 34.25
CA ASP A 102 9.25 -15.40 34.13
C ASP A 102 8.11 -15.92 33.23
N ARG A 103 8.47 -16.41 32.04
CA ARG A 103 7.63 -17.33 31.28
C ARG A 103 8.43 -18.57 30.89
N PRO A 104 7.93 -19.78 31.22
CA PRO A 104 8.62 -21.02 30.94
C PRO A 104 8.71 -21.28 29.43
N SER A 105 9.93 -21.54 29.02
CA SER A 105 10.37 -22.00 27.71
C SER A 105 9.87 -23.43 27.46
N ASN A 106 9.01 -23.58 26.46
CA ASN A 106 8.83 -24.83 25.72
C ASN A 106 8.03 -24.55 24.44
N MET A 107 8.75 -24.26 23.36
CA MET A 107 8.26 -24.48 21.99
C MET A 107 9.41 -25.09 21.18
N PRO A 108 9.18 -26.25 20.55
CA PRO A 108 10.20 -26.97 19.81
C PRO A 108 10.59 -26.25 18.53
N ASN A 109 11.90 -26.27 18.30
CA ASN A 109 12.62 -25.72 17.16
C ASN A 109 12.42 -26.64 15.94
N GLU A 110 11.57 -26.26 15.00
CA GLU A 110 11.47 -26.92 13.70
C GLU A 110 11.75 -25.95 12.54
N GLY A 111 12.83 -26.25 11.82
CA GLY A 111 12.82 -26.21 10.36
C GLY A 111 13.18 -24.90 9.68
N CYS A 112 14.48 -24.56 9.70
CA CYS A 112 15.08 -23.64 8.74
C CYS A 112 15.19 -24.34 7.37
N TYR A 113 14.30 -24.00 6.43
CA TYR A 113 14.45 -24.39 5.03
C TYR A 113 15.27 -23.32 4.29
N ASN A 114 16.56 -23.59 4.12
CA ASN A 114 17.42 -22.92 3.15
C ASN A 114 17.17 -23.57 1.78
N GLU A 115 16.34 -22.95 0.95
CA GLU A 115 16.21 -23.36 -0.46
C GLU A 115 17.25 -22.60 -1.27
N GLN A 116 18.38 -23.28 -1.46
CA GLN A 116 19.52 -22.85 -2.24
C GLN A 116 19.17 -23.04 -3.73
N LEU A 117 18.54 -22.01 -4.32
CA LEU A 117 18.22 -22.01 -5.75
C LEU A 117 19.52 -21.86 -6.57
N SER A 118 20.02 -22.98 -7.06
CA SER A 118 21.07 -23.04 -8.08
C SER A 118 20.40 -23.00 -9.44
N CYS A 119 20.60 -21.92 -10.19
CA CYS A 119 20.21 -21.87 -11.59
C CYS A 119 21.42 -22.29 -12.42
N GLU A 120 21.32 -23.47 -13.02
CA GLU A 120 22.27 -23.99 -14.00
C GLU A 120 22.22 -23.17 -15.29
N ASP A 121 23.41 -22.97 -15.85
CA ASP A 121 23.68 -22.32 -17.13
C ASP A 121 23.08 -23.10 -18.30
N GLY A 122 22.21 -22.42 -19.07
CA GLY A 122 21.69 -22.90 -20.34
C GLY A 122 21.95 -21.88 -21.44
N ILE A 123 23.07 -22.06 -22.14
CA ILE A 123 23.46 -21.33 -23.35
C ILE A 123 22.46 -21.66 -24.47
N ALA A 124 21.76 -20.64 -24.98
CA ALA A 124 21.15 -20.70 -26.30
C ALA A 124 21.33 -19.35 -27.00
N ASP A 125 22.15 -19.42 -28.03
CA ASP A 125 22.57 -18.42 -28.98
C ASP A 125 21.38 -17.85 -29.77
N SER A 126 21.19 -16.53 -29.73
CA SER A 126 20.33 -15.83 -30.67
C SER A 126 20.84 -14.40 -30.90
N SER A 127 21.60 -14.26 -31.98
CA SER A 127 22.08 -13.02 -32.57
C SER A 127 20.92 -12.10 -32.98
N LEU A 128 20.64 -11.07 -32.17
CA LEU A 128 19.75 -9.97 -32.56
C LEU A 128 20.26 -8.64 -31.98
N GLY A 129 20.87 -7.83 -32.85
CA GLY A 129 20.90 -6.36 -32.81
C GLY A 129 21.68 -5.69 -31.68
N GLU A 130 22.97 -5.44 -31.88
CA GLU A 130 23.86 -4.76 -30.92
C GLU A 130 23.66 -3.23 -30.80
N ASP A 131 22.65 -2.62 -31.42
CA ASP A 131 22.52 -1.15 -31.47
C ASP A 131 21.57 -0.53 -30.42
N PHE A 132 21.03 -1.30 -29.46
CA PHE A 132 20.06 -0.77 -28.47
C PHE A 132 20.41 -1.04 -26.99
N LEU A 133 21.55 -1.66 -26.71
CA LEU A 133 21.97 -2.07 -25.35
C LEU A 133 23.10 -1.24 -24.75
N GLU A 134 23.54 -0.17 -25.42
CA GLU A 134 24.62 0.69 -24.94
C GLU A 134 24.13 1.90 -24.11
N LYS A 135 22.80 2.12 -24.01
CA LYS A 135 22.22 3.24 -23.24
C LYS A 135 21.72 2.86 -21.84
N GLN A 136 22.15 1.71 -21.32
CA GLN A 136 21.65 1.16 -20.05
C GLN A 136 22.77 0.78 -19.06
N ARG A 137 24.03 1.21 -19.30
CA ARG A 137 25.19 0.92 -18.44
C ARG A 137 25.88 2.13 -17.80
N ASP A 138 25.22 3.29 -17.75
CA ASP A 138 25.66 4.45 -16.94
C ASP A 138 24.70 4.72 -15.76
N ILE A 139 24.16 3.67 -15.14
CA ILE A 139 23.79 3.75 -13.73
C ILE A 139 25.00 3.23 -12.97
N GLU A 140 26.09 4.01 -13.02
CA GLU A 140 27.14 3.92 -12.02
C GLU A 140 26.47 3.86 -10.65
N ALA A 141 26.81 2.85 -9.87
CA ALA A 141 26.44 2.77 -8.48
C ALA A 141 27.04 3.97 -7.77
N ILE A 142 26.29 5.08 -7.71
CA ILE A 142 26.70 6.30 -7.04
C ILE A 142 27.04 5.89 -5.60
N PRO A 143 28.30 5.99 -5.17
CA PRO A 143 28.71 5.57 -3.84
C PRO A 143 27.79 6.23 -2.82
N PHE A 144 27.25 5.44 -1.90
CA PHE A 144 26.29 5.83 -0.86
C PHE A 144 26.94 6.76 0.19
N LEU A 145 27.61 7.82 -0.24
CA LEU A 145 28.20 8.85 0.60
C LEU A 145 27.08 9.72 1.19
N ARG A 146 26.91 9.66 2.52
CA ARG A 146 26.14 10.62 3.37
C ARG A 146 24.73 11.03 2.89
N ARG A 147 24.06 10.19 2.10
CA ARG A 147 22.76 10.50 1.46
C ARG A 147 21.58 10.66 2.42
N GLU A 148 21.76 10.30 3.69
CA GLU A 148 20.69 10.30 4.67
C GLU A 148 20.42 11.69 5.25
N GLN A 149 21.37 12.63 5.24
CA GLN A 149 21.25 13.88 6.02
C GLN A 149 20.06 14.79 5.67
N ASP A 150 19.41 14.60 4.50
CA ASP A 150 18.24 15.38 4.05
C ASP A 150 17.02 14.50 3.70
N GLU A 151 16.91 13.31 4.27
CA GLU A 151 15.75 12.44 4.07
C GLU A 151 14.67 12.66 5.13
N VAL A 152 13.43 12.78 4.68
CA VAL A 152 12.25 12.65 5.52
C VAL A 152 11.50 11.39 5.18
N ARG A 153 11.21 10.63 6.23
CA ARG A 153 10.45 9.39 6.18
C ARG A 153 9.18 9.56 6.98
N LEU A 154 8.05 9.50 6.29
CA LEU A 154 6.72 9.45 6.88
C LEU A 154 6.22 8.02 6.72
N SER A 155 5.98 7.34 7.83
CA SER A 155 5.31 6.05 7.87
C SER A 155 3.93 6.24 8.47
N ALA A 156 2.92 5.61 7.91
CA ALA A 156 1.57 5.56 8.45
C ALA A 156 1.06 4.13 8.38
N PHE A 157 0.33 3.70 9.39
CA PHE A 157 -0.39 2.44 9.36
C PHE A 157 -1.83 2.64 9.84
N ALA A 158 -2.73 1.83 9.30
CA ALA A 158 -4.15 1.79 9.68
C ALA A 158 -4.66 0.35 9.66
N ARG A 159 -5.55 -0.01 10.58
CA ARG A 159 -6.25 -1.31 10.61
C ARG A 159 -7.76 -1.10 10.70
N GLY A 160 -8.52 -2.00 10.07
CA GLY A 160 -9.99 -1.94 10.06
C GLY A 160 -10.53 -0.65 9.43
N LEU A 161 -9.81 -0.09 8.44
CA LEU A 161 -10.11 1.23 7.87
C LEU A 161 -11.28 1.13 6.87
N HIS A 162 -12.42 1.71 7.21
CA HIS A 162 -13.58 1.83 6.31
C HIS A 162 -13.85 3.29 5.95
N LEU A 163 -13.75 3.60 4.67
CA LEU A 163 -13.96 4.93 4.09
C LEU A 163 -15.17 4.94 3.18
N HIS A 164 -15.99 5.98 3.30
CA HIS A 164 -17.09 6.25 2.38
C HIS A 164 -16.89 7.56 1.65
N ASN A 165 -16.86 7.50 0.33
CA ASN A 165 -16.77 8.68 -0.51
C ASN A 165 -18.15 9.19 -0.92
N HIS A 166 -18.29 10.50 -1.14
CA HIS A 166 -19.50 11.16 -1.61
C HIS A 166 -20.04 10.61 -2.95
N GLU A 167 -19.20 9.92 -3.73
CA GLU A 167 -19.59 9.21 -4.95
C GLU A 167 -20.31 7.86 -4.69
N GLY A 168 -20.65 7.52 -3.43
CA GLY A 168 -21.31 6.25 -3.07
C GLY A 168 -20.38 5.04 -3.17
N ARG A 169 -19.08 5.24 -2.91
CA ARG A 169 -18.07 4.18 -2.91
C ARG A 169 -17.62 3.92 -1.49
N VAL A 170 -17.61 2.65 -1.11
CA VAL A 170 -17.06 2.19 0.16
C VAL A 170 -15.73 1.51 -0.14
N TYR A 171 -14.67 1.96 0.54
CA TYR A 171 -13.37 1.33 0.55
C TYR A 171 -13.14 0.74 1.94
N SER A 172 -12.83 -0.54 2.02
CA SER A 172 -12.48 -1.20 3.28
C SER A 172 -11.11 -1.85 3.16
N PHE A 173 -10.29 -1.67 4.20
CA PHE A 173 -8.96 -2.24 4.27
C PHE A 173 -8.78 -2.94 5.62
N GLY A 174 -8.41 -4.23 5.59
CA GLY A 174 -8.05 -4.96 6.81
C GLY A 174 -6.81 -4.35 7.47
N SER A 175 -5.76 -4.11 6.68
CA SER A 175 -4.59 -3.34 7.11
C SER A 175 -3.97 -2.54 5.96
N VAL A 176 -3.51 -1.33 6.24
CA VAL A 176 -2.76 -0.49 5.30
C VAL A 176 -1.48 -0.04 5.98
N ASP A 177 -0.35 -0.31 5.34
CA ASP A 177 0.96 0.22 5.72
C ASP A 177 1.46 1.10 4.57
N ALA A 178 1.77 2.34 4.86
CA ALA A 178 2.26 3.31 3.88
C ALA A 178 3.56 3.94 4.37
N GLN A 179 4.51 4.10 3.46
CA GLN A 179 5.78 4.73 3.72
C GLN A 179 6.12 5.69 2.57
N LEU A 180 6.28 6.95 2.91
CA LEU A 180 6.79 8.00 2.03
C LEU A 180 8.21 8.36 2.46
N ARG A 181 9.17 8.21 1.56
CA ARG A 181 10.54 8.69 1.73
C ARG A 181 10.76 9.84 0.76
N ARG A 182 11.16 11.02 1.23
CA ARG A 182 11.44 12.18 0.40
C ARG A 182 12.79 12.78 0.76
N ASN A 183 13.64 12.94 -0.23
CA ASN A 183 14.86 13.74 -0.11
C ASN A 183 14.53 15.18 -0.53
N TRP A 184 14.74 16.12 0.39
CA TRP A 184 14.35 17.51 0.20
C TRP A 184 15.25 18.26 -0.80
N THR A 185 16.54 17.96 -0.82
CA THR A 185 17.53 18.63 -1.68
C THR A 185 17.46 18.14 -3.13
N ALA A 186 17.29 16.83 -3.34
CA ALA A 186 17.21 16.23 -4.67
C ALA A 186 15.81 16.32 -5.31
N ASN A 187 14.79 16.77 -4.57
CA ASN A 187 13.37 16.70 -4.95
C ASN A 187 12.96 15.31 -5.47
N ARG A 188 13.51 14.25 -4.87
CA ARG A 188 13.21 12.85 -5.20
C ARG A 188 12.48 12.22 -4.04
N GLY A 189 11.55 11.32 -4.33
CA GLY A 189 10.85 10.60 -3.29
C GLY A 189 10.34 9.25 -3.78
N THR A 190 10.19 8.33 -2.85
CA THR A 190 9.59 7.01 -3.11
C THR A 190 8.41 6.84 -2.17
N PHE A 191 7.33 6.28 -2.69
CA PHE A 191 6.16 5.94 -1.91
C PHE A 191 5.89 4.45 -2.06
N VAL A 192 5.71 3.78 -0.93
CA VAL A 192 5.35 2.37 -0.87
C VAL A 192 4.09 2.26 -0.05
N MET A 193 3.11 1.53 -0.56
CA MET A 193 1.89 1.20 0.16
C MET A 193 1.63 -0.29 0.02
N ILE A 194 1.33 -0.94 1.13
CA ILE A 194 0.93 -2.33 1.21
C ILE A 194 -0.45 -2.33 1.85
N ALA A 195 -1.44 -2.80 1.10
CA ALA A 195 -2.81 -2.91 1.56
C ALA A 195 -3.24 -4.36 1.52
N LYS A 196 -3.69 -4.88 2.66
CA LYS A 196 -4.22 -6.24 2.82
C LYS A 196 -5.73 -6.19 2.94
N GLU A 197 -6.37 -7.25 2.46
CA GLU A 197 -7.84 -7.42 2.52
C GLU A 197 -8.55 -6.15 2.01
N SER A 198 -8.11 -5.67 0.85
CA SER A 198 -8.64 -4.44 0.26
C SER A 198 -9.91 -4.77 -0.48
N ARG A 199 -11.02 -4.15 -0.11
CA ARG A 199 -12.29 -4.32 -0.80
C ARG A 199 -12.84 -2.97 -1.24
N TRP A 200 -13.35 -2.95 -2.46
CA TRP A 200 -14.02 -1.81 -3.06
C TRP A 200 -15.43 -2.21 -3.44
N ILE A 201 -16.41 -1.48 -2.90
CA ILE A 201 -17.82 -1.71 -3.14
C ILE A 201 -18.44 -0.42 -3.68
N ARG A 202 -19.17 -0.53 -4.79
CA ARG A 202 -20.04 0.55 -5.26
C ARG A 202 -21.46 0.32 -4.76
N VAL A 203 -21.91 1.18 -3.85
CA VAL A 203 -23.25 1.12 -3.27
C VAL A 203 -24.19 1.99 -4.12
N PRO A 204 -25.39 1.54 -4.46
CA PRO A 204 -26.38 2.38 -5.10
C PRO A 204 -26.76 3.56 -4.19
N TRP A 205 -26.83 4.76 -4.77
CA TRP A 205 -27.11 6.04 -4.10
C TRP A 205 -28.47 6.07 -3.36
N SER A 206 -29.33 5.08 -3.62
CA SER A 206 -30.67 4.95 -3.03
C SER A 206 -30.68 4.56 -1.55
N TYR A 207 -29.54 4.19 -0.96
CA TYR A 207 -29.37 4.33 0.48
C TYR A 207 -29.12 5.80 0.79
N GLN A 208 -30.15 6.61 0.58
CA GLN A 208 -30.39 7.73 1.48
C GLN A 208 -30.39 7.04 2.85
N MET A 209 -29.28 7.13 3.58
CA MET A 209 -29.29 6.92 5.02
C MET A 209 -30.54 7.66 5.44
N GLN A 210 -31.58 6.92 5.84
CA GLN A 210 -32.64 7.53 6.62
C GLN A 210 -31.83 8.07 7.79
N SER A 211 -31.47 9.36 7.71
CA SER A 211 -31.00 10.11 8.86
C SER A 211 -32.01 9.71 9.90
N VAL A 212 -31.58 8.95 10.90
CA VAL A 212 -32.50 8.40 11.89
C VAL A 212 -33.24 9.61 12.37
N SER A 213 -34.49 9.76 11.90
CA SER A 213 -35.30 10.92 12.21
C SER A 213 -35.36 10.83 13.71
N SER A 214 -34.76 11.79 14.39
CA SER A 214 -34.70 11.80 15.83
C SER A 214 -36.14 11.91 16.30
N TRP A 215 -36.82 10.78 16.52
CA TRP A 215 -38.19 10.69 17.03
C TRP A 215 -38.29 11.11 18.50
N TRP A 216 -37.29 11.87 18.98
CA TRP A 216 -37.13 12.42 20.31
C TRP A 216 -36.73 13.91 20.21
N MET A 217 -37.47 14.69 19.42
CA MET A 217 -37.57 16.16 19.52
C MET A 217 -38.95 16.57 19.03
#